data_AF-A0A452Y7G0-F1
#
_entry.id   AF-A0A452Y7G0-F1
#
_cell.length_a   1.000
_cell.length_b   1.000
_cell.length_c   1.000
_cell.angle_alpha   90.00
_cell.angle_beta   90.00
_cell.angle_gamma   90.00
#
_symmetry.space_group_name_H-M   'P 1'
#
loop_
_entity.id
_entity.type
_entity.pdbx_description
1 polymer ?
#
loop_
_entity_poly.entity_id
_entity_poly.type
_entity_poly.pdbx_seq_one_letter_code
_entity_poly.pdbx_strand_id
1 'polypeptide(L)'
;MGDYGSAMTRGNPDGGSQGRPKGVPRANVQQLKLMGQGHPTGLTPNLLKLFEARPMLEHKPPVQKRKLPAYTGMAQFVSRFAEPGDPEYAPPVPTCETKAEKKDRIRKLKLEQGADKVAKELQNYDPQSDPNTTSDPYKTLFVARLNYETSESRVKREFEAYGPIKRVGACGKSQYRWSYSSLNCMLFSYCDQQASWGEISKKQWVRCHHISSL
;
A
#
# COMPACT_ATOMS: atom_id res chain seq x y z
N MET A 1 -30.10 46.02 22.17
CA MET A 1 -29.79 44.57 22.06
C MET A 1 -28.42 44.36 22.69
N GLY A 2 -28.38 43.69 23.84
CA GLY A 2 -27.18 43.06 24.43
C GLY A 2 -26.15 43.96 25.10
N ASP A 3 -26.33 44.23 26.40
CA ASP A 3 -25.25 44.45 27.36
C ASP A 3 -25.20 43.19 28.27
N TYR A 4 -24.03 42.57 28.36
CA TYR A 4 -23.63 41.62 29.40
C TYR A 4 -22.11 41.84 29.53
N GLY A 5 -21.54 42.34 30.61
CA GLY A 5 -21.95 42.20 31.99
C GLY A 5 -21.01 41.21 32.68
N SER A 6 -20.36 41.71 33.72
CA SER A 6 -19.69 41.01 34.84
C SER A 6 -18.21 40.65 34.68
N ALA A 7 -17.29 41.23 35.46
CA ALA A 7 -17.17 41.30 36.93
C ALA A 7 -16.35 40.14 37.51
N MET A 8 -15.90 40.36 38.76
CA MET A 8 -15.13 39.49 39.67
C MET A 8 -13.62 39.80 39.60
N THR A 9 -12.91 40.33 40.62
CA THR A 9 -13.14 40.42 42.08
C THR A 9 -12.08 41.41 42.65
N ARG A 10 -12.48 42.53 43.27
CA ARG A 10 -12.46 42.84 44.73
C ARG A 10 -11.17 42.53 45.50
N GLY A 11 -10.71 43.51 46.30
CA GLY A 11 -10.10 43.23 47.61
C GLY A 11 -8.87 44.05 48.00
N ASN A 12 -9.13 45.15 48.72
CA ASN A 12 -8.27 45.88 49.70
C ASN A 12 -7.55 44.89 50.69
N PRO A 13 -6.58 45.25 51.60
CA PRO A 13 -6.28 46.57 52.20
C PRO A 13 -4.80 46.86 52.58
N ASP A 14 -4.56 48.08 53.07
CA ASP A 14 -3.54 48.50 54.06
C ASP A 14 -2.10 47.93 54.10
N GLY A 15 -1.14 48.87 54.10
CA GLY A 15 -0.06 48.89 55.11
C GLY A 15 1.21 48.09 54.81
N GLY A 16 2.24 48.75 54.26
CA GLY A 16 3.59 48.19 54.17
C GLY A 16 4.65 49.28 54.13
N SER A 17 4.98 49.82 55.29
CA SER A 17 6.07 50.77 55.52
C SER A 17 7.45 50.17 55.21
N GLN A 18 8.22 50.93 54.44
CA GLN A 18 9.69 51.07 54.47
C GLN A 18 10.59 49.86 54.15
N GLY A 19 11.42 50.07 53.12
CA GLY A 19 12.70 49.37 52.97
C GLY A 19 13.47 49.88 51.75
N ARG A 20 14.37 50.86 51.95
CA ARG A 20 15.39 51.20 50.96
C ARG A 20 16.67 50.42 51.27
N PRO A 21 17.11 49.50 50.42
CA PRO A 21 18.51 49.10 50.39
C PRO A 21 19.28 49.85 49.30
N LYS A 22 20.57 50.00 49.60
CA LYS A 22 21.55 50.93 49.04
C LYS A 22 21.90 50.61 47.57
N GLY A 23 22.26 51.67 46.85
CA GLY A 23 22.44 51.66 45.39
C GLY A 23 23.66 50.89 44.87
N VAL A 24 23.53 50.51 43.60
CA VAL A 24 24.56 49.88 42.77
C VAL A 24 25.80 50.80 42.70
N PRO A 25 27.04 50.27 42.81
CA PRO A 25 28.26 51.09 42.74
C PRO A 25 28.34 51.86 41.41
N ARG A 26 28.70 53.15 41.49
CA ARG A 26 28.71 54.13 40.37
C ARG A 26 29.53 53.70 39.15
N ALA A 27 30.52 52.82 39.30
CA ALA A 27 31.34 52.32 38.20
C ALA A 27 30.51 51.57 37.15
N ASN A 28 29.57 50.73 37.58
CA ASN A 28 28.69 49.99 36.68
C ASN A 28 27.65 50.91 36.01
N VAL A 29 27.24 51.98 36.70
CA VAL A 29 26.26 52.94 36.18
C VAL A 29 26.87 53.86 35.12
N GLN A 30 28.15 54.24 35.25
CA GLN A 30 28.84 55.04 34.23
C GLN A 30 29.09 54.25 32.94
N GLN A 31 29.50 52.98 33.02
CA GLN A 31 29.66 52.12 31.84
C GLN A 31 28.34 51.92 31.08
N LEU A 32 27.21 51.72 31.77
CA LEU A 32 25.89 51.63 31.11
C LEU A 32 25.45 52.96 30.47
N LYS A 33 25.82 54.11 31.05
CA LYS A 33 25.44 55.43 30.52
C LYS A 33 26.22 55.81 29.25
N LEU A 34 27.44 55.30 29.10
CA LEU A 34 28.24 55.39 27.87
C LEU A 34 27.68 54.49 26.73
N MET A 35 27.02 53.37 27.06
CA MET A 35 26.33 52.53 26.07
C MET A 35 25.01 53.16 25.56
N GLY A 36 24.39 54.04 26.34
CA GLY A 36 23.13 54.71 26.01
C GLY A 36 23.23 55.92 25.06
N GLN A 37 24.44 56.28 24.63
CA GLN A 37 24.68 57.29 23.58
C GLN A 37 25.01 56.64 22.22
N GLY A 38 24.74 55.34 22.08
CA GLY A 38 24.89 54.62 20.82
C GLY A 38 23.72 54.84 19.86
N HIS A 39 23.90 54.44 18.60
CA HIS A 39 22.86 54.40 17.58
C HIS A 39 21.55 53.80 18.13
N PRO A 40 20.35 54.25 17.71
CA PRO A 40 19.05 53.84 18.27
C PRO A 40 18.78 52.32 18.26
N THR A 41 19.61 51.54 17.58
CA THR A 41 19.57 50.08 17.54
C THR A 41 20.33 49.40 18.69
N GLY A 42 21.01 50.15 19.56
CA GLY A 42 21.75 49.62 20.73
C GLY A 42 22.99 48.79 20.37
N LEU A 43 23.41 48.79 19.09
CA LEU A 43 24.57 48.05 18.60
C LEU A 43 25.87 48.83 18.86
N THR A 44 26.96 48.10 19.12
CA THR A 44 28.29 48.70 19.28
C THR A 44 28.78 49.32 17.95
N PRO A 45 29.67 50.33 17.99
CA PRO A 45 30.14 51.02 16.78
C PRO A 45 30.85 50.10 15.77
N ASN A 46 31.48 49.01 16.23
CA ASN A 46 32.10 48.02 15.33
C ASN A 46 31.06 47.19 14.57
N LEU A 47 29.90 46.91 15.18
CA LEU A 47 28.81 46.17 14.53
C LEU A 47 28.02 47.08 13.58
N LEU A 48 27.86 48.37 13.92
CA LEU A 48 27.15 49.33 13.07
C LEU A 48 27.80 49.52 11.70
N LYS A 49 29.13 49.44 11.61
CA LYS A 49 29.86 49.50 10.34
C LYS A 49 29.46 48.41 9.34
N LEU A 50 29.01 47.25 9.84
CA LEU A 50 28.55 46.15 9.00
C LEU A 50 27.17 46.42 8.38
N PHE A 51 26.40 47.35 8.98
CA PHE A 51 25.06 47.72 8.56
C PHE A 51 25.01 49.07 7.85
N GLU A 52 26.16 49.60 7.40
CA GLU A 52 26.19 50.79 6.56
C GLU A 52 25.40 50.55 5.28
N ALA A 53 24.48 51.47 4.96
CA ALA A 53 23.64 51.34 3.79
C ALA A 53 24.50 51.32 2.53
N ARG A 54 24.17 50.44 1.58
CA ARG A 54 24.79 50.43 0.26
C ARG A 54 24.56 51.79 -0.41
N PRO A 55 25.53 52.33 -1.17
CA PRO A 55 25.28 53.51 -2.02
C PRO A 55 24.01 53.33 -2.85
N MET A 56 23.29 54.45 -3.07
CA MET A 56 22.05 54.45 -3.83
C MET A 56 22.25 53.79 -5.20
N LEU A 57 21.35 52.88 -5.58
CA LEU A 57 21.43 52.22 -6.88
C LEU A 57 21.25 53.24 -8.00
N GLU A 58 22.08 53.13 -9.03
CA GLU A 58 21.90 53.89 -10.26
C GLU A 58 20.59 53.48 -10.94
N HIS A 59 19.71 54.45 -11.19
CA HIS A 59 18.44 54.19 -11.86
C HIS A 59 18.68 53.83 -13.33
N LYS A 60 18.42 52.57 -13.69
CA LYS A 60 18.35 52.13 -15.09
C LYS A 60 16.89 52.12 -15.55
N PRO A 61 16.60 52.65 -16.75
CA PRO A 61 15.24 52.59 -17.29
C PRO A 61 14.78 51.13 -17.41
N PRO A 62 13.47 50.85 -17.24
CA PRO A 62 12.94 49.51 -17.37
C PRO A 62 13.19 48.97 -18.79
N VAL A 63 13.61 47.71 -18.89
CA VAL A 63 13.85 47.04 -20.17
C VAL A 63 12.54 46.97 -20.96
N GLN A 64 12.53 47.53 -22.17
CA GLN A 64 11.36 47.49 -23.05
C GLN A 64 11.11 46.05 -23.55
N LYS A 65 9.94 45.49 -23.25
CA LYS A 65 9.53 44.17 -23.75
C LYS A 65 9.23 44.27 -25.25
N ARG A 66 9.85 43.39 -26.04
CA ARG A 66 9.57 43.30 -27.49
C ARG A 66 8.14 42.78 -27.70
N LYS A 67 7.42 43.38 -28.66
CA LYS A 67 6.11 42.87 -29.08
C LYS A 67 6.32 41.60 -29.91
N LEU A 68 5.56 40.54 -29.63
CA LEU A 68 5.55 39.34 -30.46
C LEU A 68 4.88 39.67 -31.81
N PRO A 69 5.20 38.91 -32.88
CA PRO A 69 4.44 38.97 -34.12
C PRO A 69 2.95 38.70 -33.87
N ALA A 70 2.09 39.30 -34.69
CA ALA A 70 0.65 39.05 -34.62
C ALA A 70 0.34 37.60 -34.99
N TYR A 71 -0.68 37.01 -34.36
CA TYR A 71 -1.16 35.67 -34.73
C TYR A 71 -1.65 35.69 -36.19
N THR A 72 -1.19 34.73 -36.98
CA THR A 72 -1.73 34.46 -38.32
C THR A 72 -2.78 33.36 -38.26
N GLY A 73 -3.76 33.41 -39.16
CA GLY A 73 -4.77 32.36 -39.29
C GLY A 73 -4.26 31.14 -40.06
N MET A 74 -4.99 30.03 -39.98
CA MET A 74 -4.64 28.79 -40.69
C MET A 74 -5.04 28.79 -42.17
N ALA A 75 -5.75 29.83 -42.65
CA ALA A 75 -6.29 29.91 -44.01
C ALA A 75 -5.22 29.79 -45.10
N GLN A 76 -3.99 30.24 -44.84
CA GLN A 76 -2.87 30.17 -45.77
C GLN A 76 -2.43 28.72 -46.09
N PHE A 77 -2.81 27.75 -45.25
CA PHE A 77 -2.43 26.34 -45.41
C PHE A 77 -3.51 25.49 -46.06
N VAL A 78 -4.71 26.04 -46.28
CA VAL A 78 -5.84 25.31 -46.90
C VAL A 78 -5.51 24.90 -48.34
N SER A 79 -4.70 25.69 -49.05
CA SER A 79 -4.20 25.37 -50.40
C SER A 79 -3.20 24.22 -50.44
N ARG A 80 -2.69 23.76 -49.28
CA ARG A 80 -1.76 22.64 -49.16
C ARG A 80 -2.44 21.36 -48.70
N PHE A 81 -3.75 21.37 -48.49
CA PHE A 81 -4.48 20.15 -48.16
C PHE A 81 -4.61 19.28 -49.40
N ALA A 82 -4.42 17.98 -49.22
CA ALA A 82 -4.60 17.00 -50.28
C ALA A 82 -6.03 17.12 -50.84
N GLU A 83 -6.17 17.01 -52.15
CA GLU A 83 -7.47 17.13 -52.81
C GLU A 83 -8.18 15.76 -52.81
N PRO A 84 -9.53 15.73 -52.95
CA PRO A 84 -10.28 14.48 -53.06
C PRO A 84 -9.86 13.72 -54.33
N GLY A 85 -8.88 12.81 -54.19
CA GLY A 85 -8.27 12.09 -55.30
C GLY A 85 -6.80 11.73 -55.04
N ASP A 86 -6.14 12.46 -54.15
CA ASP A 86 -4.76 12.15 -53.76
C ASP A 86 -4.70 10.94 -52.81
N PRO A 87 -3.71 10.04 -52.97
CA PRO A 87 -3.53 8.90 -52.08
C PRO A 87 -3.20 9.29 -50.62
N GLU A 88 -2.72 10.52 -50.40
CA GLU A 88 -2.49 11.09 -49.07
C GLU A 88 -3.76 11.67 -48.41
N TYR A 89 -4.82 11.94 -49.19
CA TYR A 89 -6.08 12.46 -48.66
C TYR A 89 -6.85 11.41 -47.86
N ALA A 90 -6.82 10.16 -48.34
CA ALA A 90 -7.46 9.01 -47.70
C ALA A 90 -6.49 7.82 -47.65
N PRO A 91 -5.44 7.88 -46.81
CA PRO A 91 -4.57 6.73 -46.63
C PRO A 91 -5.41 5.51 -46.25
N PRO A 92 -5.16 4.33 -46.84
CA PRO A 92 -5.93 3.14 -46.54
C PRO A 92 -5.89 2.92 -45.03
N VAL A 93 -7.09 2.87 -44.43
CA VAL A 93 -7.25 2.78 -42.97
C VAL A 93 -6.40 1.59 -42.50
N PRO A 94 -5.37 1.80 -41.66
CA PRO A 94 -4.59 0.68 -41.15
C PRO A 94 -5.60 -0.25 -40.49
N THR A 95 -5.59 -1.53 -40.88
CA THR A 95 -6.50 -2.55 -40.32
C THR A 95 -6.23 -2.64 -38.82
N CYS A 96 -6.96 -1.84 -38.05
CA CYS A 96 -6.87 -1.82 -36.61
C CYS A 96 -7.59 -3.06 -36.12
N GLU A 97 -6.94 -3.85 -35.25
CA GLU A 97 -7.56 -5.02 -34.63
C GLU A 97 -8.93 -4.60 -34.08
N THR A 98 -9.98 -5.33 -34.45
CA THR A 98 -11.28 -5.11 -33.82
C THR A 98 -11.15 -5.40 -32.32
N LYS A 99 -12.00 -4.79 -31.49
CA LYS A 99 -11.95 -5.03 -30.03
C LYS A 99 -12.09 -6.53 -29.69
N ALA A 100 -12.75 -7.32 -30.54
CA ALA A 100 -12.89 -8.76 -30.41
C ALA A 100 -11.54 -9.48 -30.64
N GLU A 101 -10.87 -9.19 -31.76
CA GLU A 101 -9.56 -9.76 -32.10
C GLU A 101 -8.50 -9.46 -31.02
N LYS A 102 -8.49 -8.23 -30.49
CA LYS A 102 -7.60 -7.86 -29.39
C LYS A 102 -7.88 -8.69 -28.13
N LYS A 103 -9.14 -8.95 -27.79
CA LYS A 103 -9.51 -9.78 -26.63
C LYS A 103 -9.08 -11.23 -26.83
N ASP A 104 -9.27 -11.77 -28.03
CA ASP A 104 -8.89 -13.15 -28.34
C ASP A 104 -7.36 -13.33 -28.32
N ARG A 105 -6.60 -12.36 -28.83
CA ARG A 105 -5.14 -12.31 -28.72
C ARG A 105 -4.68 -12.33 -27.26
N ILE A 106 -5.27 -11.48 -26.42
CA ILE A 106 -4.94 -11.42 -24.98
C ILE A 106 -5.31 -12.74 -24.28
N ARG A 107 -6.44 -13.35 -24.63
CA ARG A 107 -6.87 -14.63 -24.05
C ARG A 107 -5.87 -15.74 -24.38
N LYS A 108 -5.43 -15.85 -25.63
CA LYS A 108 -4.44 -16.84 -26.08
C LYS A 108 -3.11 -16.66 -25.35
N LEU A 109 -2.59 -15.43 -25.31
CA LEU A 109 -1.35 -15.11 -24.59
C LEU A 109 -1.42 -15.48 -23.11
N LYS A 110 -2.54 -15.21 -22.43
CA LYS A 110 -2.72 -15.59 -21.02
C LYS A 110 -2.80 -17.10 -20.82
N LEU A 111 -3.41 -17.82 -21.75
CA LEU A 111 -3.52 -19.27 -21.71
C LEU A 111 -2.14 -19.91 -21.87
N GLU A 112 -1.36 -19.45 -22.86
CA GLU A 112 0.02 -19.91 -23.09
C GLU A 112 0.91 -19.63 -21.88
N GLN A 113 0.88 -18.39 -21.36
CA GLN A 113 1.61 -18.04 -20.14
C GLN A 113 1.18 -18.86 -18.92
N GLY A 114 -0.10 -19.25 -18.83
CA GLY A 114 -0.60 -20.13 -17.79
C GLY A 114 -0.04 -21.55 -17.93
N ALA A 115 -0.06 -22.09 -19.14
CA ALA A 115 0.49 -23.39 -19.45
C ALA A 115 2.00 -23.46 -19.17
N ASP A 116 2.77 -22.44 -19.55
CA ASP A 116 4.21 -22.36 -19.29
C ASP A 116 4.54 -22.35 -17.81
N LYS A 117 3.74 -21.66 -16.99
CA LYS A 117 3.92 -21.62 -15.53
C LYS A 117 3.66 -22.99 -14.92
N VAL A 118 2.55 -23.63 -15.31
CA VAL A 118 2.21 -24.98 -14.83
C VAL A 118 3.30 -25.98 -15.24
N ALA A 119 3.82 -25.89 -16.47
CA ALA A 119 4.91 -26.76 -16.92
C ALA A 119 6.20 -26.58 -16.10
N LYS A 120 6.56 -25.34 -15.77
CA LYS A 120 7.72 -25.04 -14.89
C LYS A 120 7.49 -25.52 -13.47
N GLU A 121 6.30 -25.33 -12.92
CA GLU A 121 5.94 -25.81 -11.58
C GLU A 121 5.96 -27.34 -11.52
N LEU A 122 5.51 -28.02 -12.58
CA LEU A 122 5.55 -29.48 -12.66
C LEU A 122 6.99 -30.02 -12.68
N GLN A 123 7.92 -29.34 -13.35
CA GLN A 123 9.35 -29.72 -13.35
C GLN A 123 9.98 -29.60 -11.96
N ASN A 124 9.53 -28.62 -11.17
CA ASN A 124 10.04 -28.38 -9.83
C ASN A 124 9.31 -29.15 -8.72
N TYR A 125 8.22 -29.85 -9.06
CA TYR A 125 7.40 -30.56 -8.09
C TYR A 125 7.98 -31.94 -7.78
N ASP A 126 8.62 -32.08 -6.61
CA ASP A 126 9.11 -33.36 -6.08
C ASP A 126 8.40 -33.73 -4.77
N PRO A 127 7.40 -34.66 -4.80
CA PRO A 127 6.62 -35.03 -3.63
C PRO A 127 7.43 -35.78 -2.57
N GLN A 128 8.61 -36.34 -2.91
CA GLN A 128 9.45 -37.07 -1.97
C GLN A 128 10.30 -36.14 -1.10
N SER A 129 10.61 -34.94 -1.62
CA SER A 129 11.41 -33.92 -0.91
C SER A 129 10.61 -33.16 0.16
N ASP A 130 9.27 -33.22 0.09
CA ASP A 130 8.38 -32.43 0.94
C ASP A 130 8.35 -32.95 2.40
N PRO A 131 8.65 -32.10 3.40
CA PRO A 131 8.65 -32.51 4.82
C PRO A 131 7.25 -32.82 5.38
N ASN A 132 6.21 -32.39 4.67
CA ASN A 132 4.81 -32.66 5.02
C ASN A 132 4.31 -34.00 4.46
N THR A 133 5.06 -34.62 3.54
CA THR A 133 4.70 -35.90 2.94
C THR A 133 4.90 -37.05 3.92
N THR A 134 4.00 -38.02 3.84
CA THR A 134 4.08 -39.28 4.60
C THR A 134 4.92 -40.31 3.85
N SER A 135 5.57 -41.21 4.56
CA SER A 135 6.52 -42.19 3.98
C SER A 135 5.88 -43.27 3.09
N ASP A 136 4.64 -43.70 3.32
CA ASP A 136 3.97 -44.78 2.56
C ASP A 136 2.68 -44.28 1.88
N PRO A 137 2.62 -44.24 0.53
CA PRO A 137 1.46 -43.75 -0.20
C PRO A 137 0.24 -44.68 -0.13
N TYR A 138 0.43 -46.00 0.03
CA TYR A 138 -0.68 -46.97 0.04
C TYR A 138 -1.45 -46.96 1.37
N LYS A 139 -0.84 -46.39 2.40
CA LYS A 139 -1.40 -46.27 3.75
C LYS A 139 -1.86 -44.84 4.05
N THR A 140 -2.03 -44.01 3.01
CA THR A 140 -2.42 -42.61 3.14
C THR A 140 -3.74 -42.31 2.43
N LEU A 141 -4.69 -41.74 3.18
CA LEU A 141 -5.97 -41.29 2.65
C LEU A 141 -5.95 -39.77 2.46
N PHE A 142 -6.46 -39.32 1.31
CA PHE A 142 -6.69 -37.91 1.01
C PHE A 142 -8.16 -37.58 1.22
N VAL A 143 -8.45 -36.74 2.21
CA VAL A 143 -9.83 -36.30 2.49
C VAL A 143 -9.95 -34.83 2.14
N ALA A 144 -10.79 -34.51 1.16
CA ALA A 144 -11.06 -33.16 0.67
C ALA A 144 -12.50 -32.71 1.01
N ARG A 145 -12.79 -31.41 0.84
CA ARG A 145 -14.12 -30.79 1.11
C ARG A 145 -14.58 -30.92 2.57
N LEU A 146 -13.64 -30.86 3.52
CA LEU A 146 -13.97 -30.75 4.93
C LEU A 146 -14.47 -29.34 5.25
N ASN A 147 -15.36 -29.24 6.24
CA ASN A 147 -15.77 -27.94 6.76
C ASN A 147 -14.56 -27.23 7.39
N TYR A 148 -14.44 -25.91 7.22
CA TYR A 148 -13.30 -25.14 7.72
C TYR A 148 -13.19 -25.15 9.25
N GLU A 149 -14.31 -25.35 9.94
CA GLU A 149 -14.36 -25.37 11.42
C GLU A 149 -14.10 -26.77 12.02
N THR A 150 -14.00 -27.81 11.19
CA THR A 150 -13.73 -29.15 11.74
C THR A 150 -12.29 -29.26 12.21
N SER A 151 -12.11 -29.54 13.50
CA SER A 151 -10.80 -29.82 14.08
C SER A 151 -10.28 -31.19 13.66
N GLU A 152 -8.95 -31.34 13.64
CA GLU A 152 -8.28 -32.61 13.34
C GLU A 152 -8.74 -33.74 14.28
N SER A 153 -9.08 -33.42 15.53
CA SER A 153 -9.59 -34.38 16.51
C SER A 153 -10.95 -34.98 16.12
N ARG A 154 -11.84 -34.19 15.51
CA ARG A 154 -13.13 -34.69 15.00
C ARG A 154 -12.91 -35.64 13.85
N VAL A 155 -12.05 -35.26 12.91
CA VAL A 155 -11.70 -36.11 11.75
C VAL A 155 -11.07 -37.41 12.23
N LYS A 156 -10.11 -37.34 13.16
CA LYS A 156 -9.47 -38.54 13.73
C LYS A 156 -10.50 -39.51 14.32
N ARG A 157 -11.45 -39.01 15.13
CA ARG A 157 -12.49 -39.85 15.76
C ARG A 157 -13.36 -40.59 14.75
N GLU A 158 -13.77 -39.94 13.67
CA GLU A 158 -14.61 -40.57 12.64
C GLU A 158 -13.84 -41.66 11.87
N PHE A 159 -12.55 -41.43 11.61
CA PHE A 159 -11.73 -42.36 10.85
C PHE A 159 -11.13 -43.49 11.70
N GLU A 160 -11.09 -43.35 13.03
CA GLU A 160 -10.67 -44.43 13.96
C GLU A 160 -11.55 -45.68 13.85
N ALA A 161 -12.80 -45.54 13.40
CA ALA A 161 -13.71 -46.67 13.19
C ALA A 161 -13.22 -47.65 12.11
N TYR A 162 -12.42 -47.17 11.14
CA TYR A 162 -11.84 -48.00 10.07
C TYR A 162 -10.44 -48.53 10.45
N GLY A 163 -9.88 -48.07 11.57
CA GLY A 163 -8.76 -48.65 12.29
C GLY A 163 -7.67 -47.65 12.70
N PRO A 164 -6.51 -48.11 13.22
CA PRO A 164 -5.53 -47.26 13.90
C PRO A 164 -4.83 -46.24 13.01
N ILE A 165 -4.90 -44.97 13.42
CA ILE A 165 -4.31 -43.83 12.70
C ILE A 165 -2.97 -43.44 13.33
N LYS A 166 -1.90 -43.36 12.52
CA LYS A 166 -0.56 -42.91 12.96
C LYS A 166 -0.44 -41.40 13.06
N ARG A 167 -0.84 -40.71 11.99
CA ARG A 167 -0.64 -39.26 11.83
C ARG A 167 -1.81 -38.66 11.08
N VAL A 168 -2.24 -37.50 11.54
CA VAL A 168 -3.17 -36.60 10.87
C VAL A 168 -2.41 -35.32 10.58
N GLY A 169 -2.49 -34.81 9.36
CA GLY A 169 -1.93 -33.51 9.01
C GLY A 169 -2.91 -32.71 8.18
N ALA A 170 -3.35 -31.56 8.70
CA ALA A 170 -4.06 -30.57 7.90
C ALA A 170 -3.11 -29.83 6.96
N CYS A 171 -3.44 -29.78 5.67
CA CYS A 171 -2.81 -28.83 4.76
C CYS A 171 -3.31 -27.42 5.10
N GLY A 172 -2.54 -26.71 5.93
CA GLY A 172 -2.82 -25.33 6.31
C GLY A 172 -2.50 -24.35 5.18
N LYS A 173 -3.25 -23.24 5.12
CA LYS A 173 -3.00 -22.15 4.16
C LYS A 173 -1.72 -21.40 4.55
N SER A 174 -0.71 -21.43 3.68
CA SER A 174 0.35 -20.41 3.66
C SER A 174 -0.30 -19.03 3.49
N GLN A 175 0.11 -18.06 4.31
CA GLN A 175 -0.55 -16.78 4.50
C GLN A 175 -0.71 -15.97 3.18
N TYR A 176 -1.97 -15.65 2.87
CA TYR A 176 -2.48 -14.60 1.97
C TYR A 176 -2.03 -14.60 0.49
N ARG A 177 -2.78 -15.31 -0.35
CA ARG A 177 -3.20 -14.81 -1.67
C ARG A 177 -4.58 -15.37 -2.00
N TRP A 178 -5.61 -14.52 -1.87
CA TRP A 178 -6.97 -14.89 -2.21
C TRP A 178 -7.11 -15.18 -3.71
N SER A 179 -7.39 -16.43 -4.05
CA SER A 179 -8.44 -16.75 -5.03
C SER A 179 -9.35 -17.81 -4.41
N TYR A 180 -10.63 -17.48 -4.29
CA TYR A 180 -11.72 -18.35 -3.87
C TYR A 180 -11.69 -19.67 -4.64
N SER A 181 -11.07 -20.71 -4.06
CA SER A 181 -11.19 -22.15 -4.34
C SER A 181 -9.98 -22.87 -3.73
N SER A 182 -9.91 -22.92 -2.40
CA SER A 182 -8.84 -23.67 -1.72
C SER A 182 -9.48 -24.67 -0.79
N LEU A 183 -9.63 -25.90 -1.30
CA LEU A 183 -10.07 -27.06 -0.55
C LEU A 183 -8.97 -27.43 0.45
N ASN A 184 -9.29 -27.43 1.75
CA ASN A 184 -8.46 -28.08 2.76
C ASN A 184 -8.45 -29.58 2.46
N CYS A 185 -7.25 -30.13 2.25
CA CYS A 185 -7.02 -31.58 2.21
C CYS A 185 -6.22 -31.98 3.46
N MET A 186 -6.64 -33.04 4.15
CA MET A 186 -5.87 -33.66 5.24
C MET A 186 -5.23 -34.96 4.72
N LEU A 187 -3.94 -35.17 5.02
CA LEU A 187 -3.25 -36.45 4.84
C LEU A 187 -3.35 -37.27 6.12
N PHE A 188 -3.74 -38.54 5.98
CA PHE A 188 -3.65 -39.55 7.03
C PHE A 188 -2.52 -40.55 6.76
N SER A 189 -1.90 -41.15 7.78
CA SER A 189 -0.95 -42.27 7.63
C SER A 189 -1.35 -43.42 8.55
N TYR A 190 -1.31 -44.67 8.07
CA TYR A 190 -1.75 -45.88 8.79
C TYR A 190 -0.60 -46.84 9.16
N CYS A 191 -0.67 -47.53 10.31
CA CYS A 191 0.26 -48.59 10.73
C CYS A 191 -0.38 -49.95 10.66
N ASP A 192 0.41 -50.93 10.18
CA ASP A 192 0.05 -52.32 9.97
C ASP A 192 -0.89 -52.94 11.00
N GLN A 193 -1.94 -53.59 10.48
CA GLN A 193 -2.07 -55.03 10.54
C GLN A 193 -3.02 -55.53 9.43
N GLN A 194 -2.64 -56.67 8.84
CA GLN A 194 -3.22 -57.27 7.65
C GLN A 194 -4.75 -57.42 7.72
N ALA A 195 -5.46 -56.81 6.77
CA ALA A 195 -6.78 -57.26 6.37
C ALA A 195 -6.94 -57.07 4.86
N SER A 196 -7.12 -58.19 4.16
CA SER A 196 -7.44 -58.24 2.74
C SER A 196 -8.79 -57.57 2.48
N TRP A 197 -8.80 -56.48 1.71
CA TRP A 197 -10.04 -55.86 1.24
C TRP A 197 -10.15 -56.02 -0.27
N GLY A 198 -10.59 -57.21 -0.68
CA GLY A 198 -11.32 -57.38 -1.93
C GLY A 198 -12.76 -56.90 -1.73
N GLU A 199 -13.24 -56.09 -2.66
CA GLU A 199 -14.66 -55.72 -2.83
C GLU A 199 -15.35 -54.90 -1.72
N ILE A 200 -15.00 -53.61 -1.62
CA ILE A 200 -15.97 -52.58 -1.18
C ILE A 200 -16.14 -51.57 -2.32
N SER A 201 -16.71 -52.03 -3.42
CA SER A 201 -17.24 -51.14 -4.45
C SER A 201 -18.69 -51.54 -4.65
N LYS A 202 -19.61 -50.57 -4.49
CA LYS A 202 -21.01 -50.56 -4.98
C LYS A 202 -22.17 -50.51 -3.97
N LYS A 203 -22.02 -50.60 -2.65
CA LYS A 203 -23.20 -50.52 -1.74
C LYS A 203 -23.28 -49.35 -0.74
N GLN A 204 -22.27 -48.49 -0.63
CA GLN A 204 -22.27 -47.42 0.39
C GLN A 204 -22.42 -45.99 -0.16
N TRP A 205 -22.93 -45.78 -1.38
CA TRP A 205 -23.12 -44.42 -1.92
C TRP A 205 -24.45 -43.76 -1.50
N VAL A 206 -25.32 -44.44 -0.74
CA VAL A 206 -26.65 -43.92 -0.38
C VAL A 206 -26.69 -43.28 1.02
N ARG A 207 -25.68 -43.46 1.88
CA ARG A 207 -25.76 -42.98 3.28
C ARG A 207 -25.15 -41.61 3.57
N CYS A 208 -24.46 -40.99 2.61
CA CYS A 208 -23.83 -39.67 2.82
C CYS A 208 -24.73 -38.47 2.47
N HIS A 209 -25.89 -38.67 1.84
CA HIS A 209 -26.82 -37.57 1.54
C HIS A 209 -27.61 -37.04 2.75
N HIS A 210 -27.50 -37.66 3.94
CA HIS A 210 -28.27 -37.29 5.12
C HIS A 210 -27.54 -36.36 6.10
N ILE A 211 -26.30 -35.94 5.80
CA ILE A 211 -25.50 -35.02 6.65
C ILE A 211 -25.48 -33.60 6.06
N SER A 212 -26.37 -33.29 5.10
CA SER A 212 -26.50 -31.94 4.51
C SER A 212 -27.83 -31.24 4.84
N SER A 213 -28.58 -31.74 5.82
CA SER A 213 -29.74 -31.05 6.39
C SER A 213 -29.73 -31.21 7.89
N LEU A 214 -28.89 -30.41 8.55
CA LEU A 214 -29.05 -29.83 9.88
C LEU A 214 -27.98 -28.74 10.05
#